data_AF-A0A4R4SVQ4-F1
#
_entry.id   AF-A0A4R4SVQ4-F1
#
_cell.length_a   1.000
_cell.length_b   1.000
_cell.length_c   1.000
_cell.angle_alpha   90.00
_cell.angle_beta   90.00
_cell.angle_gamma   90.00
#
_symmetry.space_group_name_H-M   'P 1'
#
loop_
_entity.id
_entity.type
_entity.pdbx_description
1 polymer ?
#
loop_
_entity_poly.entity_id
_entity_poly.type
_entity_poly.pdbx_seq_one_letter_code
_entity_poly.pdbx_strand_id
1 'polypeptide(L)' 'AHVRARVYRYRYTTRHERHTTGAWWHRTPLGDHLPPSAP' A
#
# COMPACT_ATOMS: atom_id res chain seq x y z
N ALA A 1 14.79 -16.28 12.15
CA ALA A 1 13.95 -16.01 10.96
C ALA A 1 13.81 -14.49 10.81
N HIS A 2 13.78 -13.95 9.58
CA HIS A 2 13.64 -12.52 9.33
C HIS A 2 12.41 -12.26 8.45
N VAL A 3 11.70 -11.16 8.69
CA VAL A 3 10.55 -10.71 7.88
C VAL A 3 10.91 -9.40 7.17
N ARG A 4 10.48 -9.24 5.91
CA ARG A 4 10.58 -7.97 5.18
C ARG A 4 9.26 -7.22 5.30
N ALA A 5 9.32 -6.01 5.85
CA ALA A 5 8.16 -5.13 5.94
C ALA A 5 8.15 -4.13 4.78
N ARG A 6 7.00 -4.01 4.09
CA ARG A 6 6.74 -3.06 2.99
C ARG A 6 5.56 -2.18 3.34
N VAL A 7 5.70 -0.88 3.11
CA VAL A 7 4.66 0.12 3.38
C VAL A 7 3.91 0.43 2.11
N TYR A 8 2.57 0.46 2.21
CA TYR A 8 1.69 0.83 1.12
C TYR A 8 0.69 1.89 1.59
N ARG A 9 0.41 2.88 0.73
CA ARG A 9 -0.74 3.77 0.90
C ARG A 9 -1.96 3.16 0.22
N TYR A 10 -3.08 3.19 0.92
CA TYR A 10 -4.37 2.78 0.38
C TYR A 10 -5.26 3.99 0.13
N ARG A 11 -6.03 3.93 -0.97
CA ARG A 11 -7.14 4.83 -1.23
C ARG A 11 -8.34 4.00 -1.66
N TYR A 12 -9.51 4.29 -1.11
CA TYR A 12 -10.75 3.71 -1.59
C TYR A 12 -11.01 4.07 -3.06
N THR A 13 -11.43 3.07 -3.83
CA THR A 13 -11.85 3.30 -5.22
C THR A 13 -13.16 4.08 -5.27
N THR A 14 -13.33 4.90 -6.29
CA THR A 14 -14.64 5.50 -6.59
C THR A 14 -15.62 4.45 -7.13
N ARG A 15 -16.92 4.79 -7.20
CA ARG A 15 -17.92 3.91 -7.82
C ARG A 15 -17.57 3.55 -9.27
N HIS A 16 -17.10 4.52 -10.05
CA HIS A 16 -16.70 4.30 -11.43
C HIS A 16 -15.50 3.36 -11.53
N GLU A 17 -14.45 3.62 -10.75
CA GLU A 17 -13.26 2.77 -10.71
C GLU A 17 -13.61 1.32 -10.33
N ARG A 18 -14.49 1.13 -9.33
CA ARG A 18 -14.95 -0.19 -8.92
C ARG A 18 -15.77 -0.89 -10.00
N HIS A 19 -16.65 -0.17 -10.72
CA HIS A 19 -17.42 -0.75 -11.83
C HIS A 19 -16.51 -1.20 -12.99
N THR A 20 -15.48 -0.43 -13.29
CA THR A 20 -14.56 -0.72 -14.41
C THR A 20 -13.54 -1.81 -14.06
N THR A 21 -13.03 -1.83 -12.82
CA THR A 21 -11.87 -2.68 -12.45
C THR A 21 -12.20 -3.77 -11.45
N GLY A 22 -13.34 -3.70 -10.76
CA GLY A 22 -13.68 -4.60 -9.65
C GLY A 22 -12.85 -4.40 -8.38
N ALA A 23 -11.83 -3.54 -8.40
CA ALA A 23 -11.02 -3.25 -7.23
C ALA A 23 -11.81 -2.41 -6.20
N TRP A 24 -11.49 -2.61 -4.93
CA TRP A 24 -12.08 -1.87 -3.80
C TRP A 24 -11.18 -0.77 -3.26
N TRP A 25 -9.87 -0.91 -3.49
CA TRP A 25 -8.86 0.04 -3.09
C TRP A 25 -7.71 0.00 -4.08
N HIS A 26 -7.08 1.16 -4.26
CA HIS A 26 -5.79 1.28 -4.91
C HIS A 26 -4.70 1.16 -3.86
N ARG A 27 -3.62 0.45 -4.20
CA ARG A 27 -2.41 0.37 -3.38
C ARG A 27 -1.25 1.05 -4.10
N THR A 28 -0.55 1.93 -3.39
CA THR A 28 0.69 2.55 -3.87
C THR A 28 1.84 2.14 -2.97
N PRO A 29 2.90 1.48 -3.48
CA PRO A 29 4.08 1.18 -2.68
C PRO A 29 4.76 2.49 -2.24
N LEU A 30 5.01 2.63 -0.95
CA LEU A 30 5.74 3.77 -0.39
C LEU A 30 7.21 3.44 -0.12
N GLY A 31 7.55 2.16 0.05
CA GLY A 31 8.91 1.70 0.27
C GLY A 31 8.97 0.51 1.23
N ASP A 32 10.19 0.06 1.54
CA ASP A 32 10.42 -0.89 2.62
C ASP A 32 10.43 -0.16 3.96
N HIS A 33 9.87 -0.78 4.99
CA HIS A 33 10.02 -0.29 6.36
C HIS A 33 11.45 -0.59 6.80
N LEU A 34 12.28 0.44 6.77
CA LEU A 34 13.59 0.41 7.37
C LEU A 34 13.44 0.64 8.88
N PRO A 35 14.25 -0.02 9.72
CA PRO A 35 14.33 0.36 11.12
C PRO A 35 14.64 1.86 11.20
N PRO A 36 14.03 2.60 12.14
CA PRO A 36 14.43 3.98 12.36
C PRO A 36 15.94 3.98 12.56
N SER A 37 16.68 4.66 11.67
CA SER A 37 18.11 4.87 11.86
C SER A 37 18.23 5.76 13.09
N ALA A 38 18.42 5.15 14.26
CA ALA A 38 19.04 5.84 15.37
C ALA A 38 20.52 6.04 14.99
N PRO A 39 21.16 7.21 15.21
CA PRO A 39 20.71 8.48 15.79
C PRO A 39 20.48 9.61 14.77
#